data_AF-A0A662XUA5-F1
#
_entry.id   AF-A0A662XUA5-F1
#
_cell.length_a   1.000
_cell.length_b   1.000
_cell.length_c   1.000
_cell.angle_alpha   90.00
_cell.angle_beta   90.00
_cell.angle_gamma   90.00
#
_symmetry.space_group_name_H-M   'P 1'
#
loop_
_entity.id
_entity.type
_entity.pdbx_description
1 polymer ?
#
loop_
_entity_poly.entity_id
_entity_poly.type
_entity_poly.pdbx_seq_one_letter_code
_entity_poly.pdbx_strand_id
1 'polypeptide(L)'
;MGAGRASKAVNERLAAAVGGKVEGGAGSGPKVVFESISREDFRRWLDDHEDELRHWEYEPVTAGSGRVIVYSFTSKVHERTTGKIMLAILKHVADAGNATALMETFAMEYATTIDVGDRDQEPNGSLTPDAADIDAFPNLIVEIADSQSWNNLVAKLERWMGPNTTVQVAIGVKVNRPNRRIILLQRDGQGVVRTEVDFAVGDPVPTSFPLRALYYGVALPDALVGHEDDPIWIDLAWLRGTIDRFP
;
A
#
# COMPACT_ATOMS: atom_id res chain seq x y z
N MET A 1 8.00 22.65 -34.24
CA MET A 1 8.07 23.58 -33.09
C MET A 1 6.89 23.43 -32.10
N GLY A 2 6.32 22.22 -31.92
CA GLY A 2 5.12 22.01 -31.08
C GLY A 2 5.33 21.23 -29.77
N ALA A 3 6.36 20.37 -29.69
CA ALA A 3 6.54 19.44 -28.56
C ALA A 3 7.16 20.10 -27.29
N GLY A 4 8.09 21.04 -27.46
CA GLY A 4 8.80 21.65 -26.32
C GLY A 4 8.01 22.66 -25.48
N ARG A 5 6.88 23.18 -26.00
CA ARG A 5 6.00 24.10 -25.23
C ARG A 5 4.97 23.35 -24.39
N ALA A 6 4.52 22.18 -24.83
CA ALA A 6 3.60 21.34 -24.06
C ALA A 6 4.29 20.77 -22.81
N SER A 7 5.53 20.27 -22.94
CA SER A 7 6.36 19.79 -21.82
C SER A 7 6.63 20.89 -20.78
N LYS A 8 6.92 22.12 -21.20
CA LYS A 8 7.16 23.24 -20.26
C LYS A 8 5.91 23.65 -19.48
N ALA A 9 4.75 23.72 -20.13
CA ALA A 9 3.48 24.08 -19.48
C ALA A 9 2.99 22.99 -18.51
N VAL A 10 3.29 21.72 -18.82
CA VAL A 10 3.08 20.59 -17.91
C VAL A 10 4.01 20.70 -16.70
N ASN A 11 5.31 20.91 -16.90
CA ASN A 11 6.28 21.08 -15.81
C ASN A 11 5.99 22.30 -14.92
N GLU A 12 5.53 23.42 -15.48
CA GLU A 12 5.14 24.62 -14.70
C GLU A 12 3.86 24.40 -13.87
N ARG A 13 2.88 23.62 -14.39
CA ARG A 13 1.69 23.21 -13.61
C ARG A 13 2.04 22.19 -12.52
N LEU A 14 3.00 21.31 -12.79
CA LEU A 14 3.49 20.30 -11.85
C LEU A 14 4.27 20.94 -10.70
N ALA A 15 5.19 21.86 -10.99
CA ALA A 15 5.89 22.63 -9.97
C ALA A 15 4.95 23.52 -9.13
N ALA A 16 3.82 23.97 -9.68
CA ALA A 16 2.81 24.71 -8.92
C ALA A 16 1.96 23.79 -8.02
N ALA A 17 1.71 22.54 -8.43
CA ALA A 17 1.01 21.54 -7.61
C ALA A 17 1.88 20.99 -6.48
N VAL A 18 3.20 20.87 -6.70
CA VAL A 18 4.20 20.38 -5.73
C VAL A 18 4.78 21.51 -4.87
N GLY A 19 5.00 22.70 -5.45
CA GLY A 19 5.64 23.86 -4.82
C GLY A 19 4.69 24.79 -4.06
N GLY A 20 3.37 24.63 -4.22
CA GLY A 20 2.46 25.02 -3.16
C GLY A 20 2.77 24.11 -1.99
N LYS A 21 3.42 24.62 -0.93
CA LYS A 21 3.47 23.92 0.36
C LYS A 21 2.10 23.26 0.53
N VAL A 22 2.06 21.92 0.56
CA VAL A 22 0.91 21.21 1.09
C VAL A 22 0.97 21.49 2.59
N GLU A 23 0.71 22.75 2.98
CA GLU A 23 0.36 23.09 4.33
C GLU A 23 -0.84 22.21 4.63
N GLY A 24 -0.74 21.45 5.72
CA GLY A 24 -1.78 20.56 6.24
C GLY A 24 -3.02 21.34 6.67
N GLY A 25 -3.62 22.07 5.74
CA GLY A 25 -4.87 22.80 5.88
C GLY A 25 -5.97 21.99 5.21
N ALA A 26 -6.79 21.36 6.04
CA ALA A 26 -8.22 21.05 5.88
C ALA A 26 -8.85 21.11 4.46
N GLY A 27 -8.23 20.49 3.46
CA GLY A 27 -8.77 20.28 2.12
C GLY A 27 -8.90 18.79 1.86
N SER A 28 -9.86 18.14 2.51
CA SER A 28 -10.00 16.70 2.72
C SER A 28 -10.50 15.91 1.50
N GLY A 29 -9.91 16.11 0.32
CA GLY A 29 -10.31 15.42 -0.90
C GLY A 29 -9.10 14.92 -1.68
N PRO A 30 -9.25 13.86 -2.48
CA PRO A 30 -8.21 13.41 -3.40
C PRO A 30 -7.76 14.58 -4.29
N LYS A 31 -6.46 14.68 -4.55
CA LYS A 31 -5.90 15.70 -5.44
C LYS A 31 -5.67 15.10 -6.81
N VAL A 32 -6.32 15.66 -7.83
CA VAL A 32 -6.04 15.31 -9.22
C VAL A 32 -4.79 16.07 -9.66
N VAL A 33 -3.73 15.33 -9.99
CA VAL A 33 -2.46 15.87 -10.49
C VAL A 33 -2.57 16.08 -12.00
N PHE A 34 -3.11 15.09 -12.69
CA PHE A 34 -3.41 15.14 -14.11
C PHE A 34 -4.89 14.81 -14.35
N GLU A 35 -5.65 15.74 -14.91
CA GLU A 35 -7.07 15.52 -15.28
C GLU A 35 -7.22 14.62 -16.51
N SER A 36 -6.22 14.65 -17.40
CA SER A 36 -6.16 13.78 -18.58
C SER A 36 -4.71 13.60 -19.02
N ILE A 37 -4.24 12.35 -19.00
CA ILE A 37 -2.93 11.93 -19.49
C ILE A 37 -3.03 10.48 -19.97
N SER A 38 -2.24 10.09 -20.97
CA SER A 38 -2.15 8.67 -21.35
C SER A 38 -1.33 7.92 -20.30
N ARG A 39 -1.59 6.61 -20.14
CA ARG A 39 -0.84 5.78 -19.18
C ARG A 39 0.66 5.74 -19.53
N GLU A 40 0.97 5.63 -20.81
CA GLU A 40 2.35 5.59 -21.31
C GLU A 40 3.08 6.92 -21.05
N ASP A 41 2.44 8.05 -21.36
CA ASP A 41 3.06 9.36 -21.13
C ASP A 41 3.26 9.63 -19.64
N PHE A 42 2.36 9.15 -18.78
CA PHE A 42 2.52 9.29 -17.35
C PHE A 42 3.67 8.41 -16.81
N ARG A 43 3.78 7.16 -17.25
CA ARG A 43 4.93 6.30 -16.91
C ARG A 43 6.26 6.92 -17.35
N ARG A 44 6.32 7.45 -18.57
CA ARG A 44 7.50 8.18 -19.06
C ARG A 44 7.82 9.42 -18.23
N TRP A 45 6.79 10.13 -17.76
CA TRP A 45 6.98 11.28 -16.87
C TRP A 45 7.59 10.86 -15.53
N LEU A 46 7.20 9.71 -14.97
CA LEU A 46 7.76 9.19 -13.73
C LEU A 46 9.24 8.83 -13.86
N ASP A 47 9.68 8.31 -15.01
CA ASP A 47 11.10 8.02 -15.26
C ASP A 47 11.99 9.27 -15.10
N ASP A 48 11.45 10.45 -15.40
CA ASP A 48 12.15 11.74 -15.29
C ASP A 48 11.96 12.41 -13.91
N HIS A 49 11.02 11.96 -13.09
CA HIS A 49 10.59 12.61 -11.83
C HIS A 49 10.39 11.59 -10.70
N GLU A 50 11.24 10.56 -10.68
CA GLU A 50 11.24 9.54 -9.62
C GLU A 50 11.30 10.22 -8.24
N ASP A 51 10.49 9.73 -7.31
CA ASP A 51 10.30 10.29 -5.95
C ASP A 51 9.62 11.66 -5.81
N GLU A 52 9.36 12.40 -6.89
CA GLU A 52 8.68 13.71 -6.79
C GLU A 52 7.19 13.58 -6.49
N LEU A 53 6.58 12.48 -6.92
CA LEU A 53 5.18 12.16 -6.67
C LEU A 53 5.07 10.75 -6.09
N ARG A 54 4.59 10.65 -4.84
CA ARG A 54 4.36 9.38 -4.15
C ARG A 54 2.89 9.16 -3.84
N HIS A 55 2.52 7.90 -3.71
CA HIS A 55 1.18 7.42 -3.34
C HIS A 55 0.08 7.92 -4.28
N TRP A 56 0.40 7.96 -5.56
CA TRP A 56 -0.54 8.28 -6.63
C TRP A 56 -1.22 7.01 -7.16
N GLU A 57 -2.32 7.20 -7.87
CA GLU A 57 -3.01 6.17 -8.65
C GLU A 57 -3.33 6.71 -10.05
N TYR A 58 -3.11 5.90 -11.07
CA TYR A 58 -3.62 6.16 -12.42
C TYR A 58 -5.01 5.54 -12.54
N GLU A 59 -6.01 6.37 -12.83
CA GLU A 59 -7.39 5.92 -13.06
C GLU A 59 -7.79 6.11 -14.53
N PRO A 60 -8.17 5.05 -15.25
CA PRO A 60 -8.68 5.19 -16.60
C PRO A 60 -10.01 5.96 -16.61
N VAL A 61 -10.11 6.97 -17.49
CA VAL A 61 -11.32 7.78 -17.69
C VAL A 61 -11.93 7.49 -19.05
N THR A 62 -11.08 7.26 -20.05
CA THR A 62 -11.43 6.83 -21.41
C THR A 62 -10.52 5.68 -21.84
N ALA A 63 -10.75 5.13 -23.03
CA ALA A 63 -9.90 4.07 -23.58
C ALA A 63 -8.43 4.49 -23.82
N GLY A 64 -8.17 5.79 -24.02
CA GLY A 64 -6.83 6.30 -24.35
C GLY A 64 -6.24 7.25 -23.31
N SER A 65 -7.01 7.61 -22.27
CA SER A 65 -6.56 8.55 -21.25
C SER A 65 -7.18 8.27 -19.89
N GLY A 66 -6.45 8.65 -18.86
CA GLY A 66 -6.86 8.57 -17.48
C GLY A 66 -6.50 9.84 -16.75
N ARG A 67 -6.71 9.80 -15.44
CA ARG A 67 -6.31 10.84 -14.52
C ARG A 67 -5.36 10.26 -13.49
N VAL A 68 -4.48 11.10 -12.98
CA VAL A 68 -3.57 10.73 -11.89
C VAL A 68 -4.04 11.42 -10.62
N ILE A 69 -4.27 10.64 -9.58
CA ILE A 69 -4.83 11.12 -8.31
C ILE A 69 -3.93 10.74 -7.15
N VAL A 70 -3.74 11.67 -6.23
CA VAL A 70 -3.19 11.39 -4.90
C VAL A 70 -4.35 11.41 -3.90
N TYR A 71 -4.65 10.24 -3.33
CA TYR A 71 -5.76 10.07 -2.39
C TYR A 71 -5.44 10.57 -0.98
N SER A 72 -4.18 10.49 -0.59
CA SER A 72 -3.66 10.94 0.69
C SER A 72 -2.21 11.33 0.51
N PHE A 73 -1.83 12.52 0.95
CA PHE A 73 -0.41 12.89 0.98
C PHE A 73 0.30 12.13 2.09
N THR A 74 1.54 11.70 1.82
CA THR A 74 2.38 11.07 2.82
C THR A 74 2.51 11.98 4.04
N SER A 75 2.13 11.46 5.21
CA SER A 75 2.34 12.13 6.48
C SER A 75 3.10 11.22 7.42
N LYS A 76 3.64 11.77 8.51
CA LYS A 76 4.41 10.99 9.50
C LYS A 76 3.62 9.80 10.04
N VAL A 77 2.30 9.92 10.19
CA VAL A 77 1.46 8.81 10.64
C VAL A 77 1.35 7.71 9.58
N HIS A 78 1.42 8.01 8.28
CA HIS A 78 1.47 6.98 7.23
C HIS A 78 2.76 6.17 7.36
N GLU A 79 3.92 6.82 7.22
CA GLU A 79 5.23 6.15 7.21
C GLU A 79 5.47 5.34 8.49
N ARG A 80 5.14 5.93 9.65
CA ARG A 80 5.37 5.27 10.94
C ARG A 80 4.41 4.11 11.16
N THR A 81 3.14 4.25 10.80
CA THR A 81 2.17 3.16 10.95
C THR A 81 2.53 2.01 10.02
N THR A 82 2.79 2.28 8.73
CA THR A 82 3.21 1.26 7.77
C THR A 82 4.47 0.54 8.24
N GLY A 83 5.55 1.27 8.53
CA GLY A 83 6.82 0.66 8.95
C GLY A 83 6.69 -0.16 10.23
N LYS A 84 5.80 0.23 11.16
CA LYS A 84 5.54 -0.54 12.38
C LYS A 84 4.77 -1.83 12.10
N ILE A 85 3.73 -1.79 11.26
CA ILE A 85 2.99 -3.00 10.86
C ILE A 85 3.93 -3.99 10.19
N MET A 86 4.72 -3.53 9.22
CA MET A 86 5.67 -4.34 8.47
C MET A 86 6.69 -5.01 9.38
N LEU A 87 7.30 -4.24 10.29
CA LEU A 87 8.26 -4.76 11.26
C LEU A 87 7.62 -5.76 12.23
N ALA A 88 6.38 -5.53 12.66
CA ALA A 88 5.67 -6.47 13.54
C ALA A 88 5.43 -7.81 12.83
N ILE A 89 5.04 -7.78 11.55
CA ILE A 89 4.85 -8.98 10.72
C ILE A 89 6.17 -9.74 10.57
N LEU A 90 7.26 -9.08 10.20
CA LEU A 90 8.58 -9.72 10.07
C LEU A 90 9.07 -10.31 11.39
N LYS A 91 8.77 -9.64 12.52
CA LYS A 91 9.08 -10.18 13.84
C LYS A 91 8.30 -11.47 14.12
N HIS A 92 7.03 -11.55 13.76
CA HIS A 92 6.26 -12.80 13.90
C HIS A 92 6.89 -13.95 13.10
N VAL A 93 7.39 -13.68 11.90
CA VAL A 93 8.11 -14.68 11.09
C VAL A 93 9.40 -15.14 11.79
N ALA A 94 10.21 -14.19 12.27
CA ALA A 94 11.44 -14.50 12.99
C ALA A 94 11.20 -15.28 14.28
N ASP A 95 10.16 -14.92 15.02
CA ASP A 95 9.77 -15.59 16.26
C ASP A 95 9.26 -17.01 15.98
N ALA A 96 8.50 -17.23 14.90
CA ALA A 96 7.99 -18.56 14.51
C ALA A 96 9.13 -19.53 14.20
N GLY A 97 10.11 -19.11 13.38
CA GLY A 97 11.27 -19.95 13.04
C GLY A 97 12.45 -19.83 14.01
N ASN A 98 12.28 -19.08 15.11
CA ASN A 98 13.30 -18.80 16.12
C ASN A 98 14.64 -18.33 15.52
N ALA A 99 14.59 -17.47 14.50
CA ALA A 99 15.76 -17.00 13.77
C ALA A 99 15.54 -15.59 13.20
N THR A 100 16.33 -14.62 13.67
CA THR A 100 16.25 -13.23 13.20
C THR A 100 16.60 -13.05 11.72
N ALA A 101 17.43 -13.94 11.17
CA ALA A 101 17.79 -13.95 9.75
C ALA A 101 16.58 -14.20 8.83
N LEU A 102 15.47 -14.75 9.35
CA LEU A 102 14.22 -14.89 8.58
C LEU A 102 13.57 -13.55 8.25
N MET A 103 13.98 -12.45 8.89
CA MET A 103 13.54 -11.12 8.44
C MET A 103 14.17 -10.73 7.11
N GLU A 104 15.34 -11.30 6.79
CA GLU A 104 16.11 -11.02 5.56
C GLU A 104 15.64 -11.88 4.39
N THR A 105 14.60 -12.72 4.55
CA THR A 105 14.01 -13.46 3.43
C THR A 105 12.95 -12.65 2.69
N PHE A 106 12.87 -11.35 2.97
CA PHE A 106 11.90 -10.43 2.38
C PHE A 106 12.54 -9.10 1.98
N ALA A 107 12.17 -8.68 0.78
CA ALA A 107 12.42 -7.34 0.29
C ALA A 107 11.30 -6.44 0.81
N MET A 108 11.69 -5.45 1.61
CA MET A 108 10.80 -4.36 2.01
C MET A 108 10.83 -3.28 0.95
N GLU A 109 9.79 -3.29 0.13
CA GLU A 109 9.61 -2.31 -0.93
C GLU A 109 8.66 -1.21 -0.45
N TYR A 110 9.14 0.03 -0.55
CA TYR A 110 8.34 1.23 -0.32
C TYR A 110 8.07 1.88 -1.66
N ALA A 111 6.81 2.19 -1.92
CA ALA A 111 6.42 3.04 -3.04
C ALA A 111 6.74 2.49 -4.46
N THR A 112 6.81 1.16 -4.64
CA THR A 112 6.96 0.58 -5.98
C THR A 112 5.67 0.78 -6.78
N THR A 113 5.77 1.32 -8.00
CA THR A 113 4.64 1.41 -8.93
C THR A 113 4.32 0.04 -9.51
N ILE A 114 3.08 -0.43 -9.36
CA ILE A 114 2.66 -1.74 -9.81
C ILE A 114 1.44 -1.64 -10.73
N ASP A 115 1.50 -2.35 -11.85
CA ASP A 115 0.39 -2.55 -12.79
C ASP A 115 -0.59 -3.59 -12.24
N VAL A 116 -1.81 -3.18 -11.89
CA VAL A 116 -2.86 -4.08 -11.41
C VAL A 116 -3.90 -4.43 -12.49
N GLY A 117 -3.53 -4.23 -13.76
CA GLY A 117 -4.35 -4.47 -14.94
C GLY A 117 -4.73 -3.16 -15.64
N ASP A 118 -5.86 -2.57 -15.24
CA ASP A 118 -6.37 -1.32 -15.85
C ASP A 118 -5.74 -0.05 -15.24
N ARG A 119 -4.95 -0.20 -14.17
CA ARG A 119 -4.41 0.91 -13.35
C ARG A 119 -2.99 0.64 -12.90
N ASP A 120 -2.29 1.74 -12.63
CA ASP A 120 -1.06 1.74 -11.87
C ASP A 120 -1.33 2.24 -10.45
N GLN A 121 -0.79 1.55 -9.46
CA GLN A 121 -0.96 1.88 -8.06
C GLN A 121 0.36 1.75 -7.32
N GLU A 122 0.53 2.62 -6.33
CA GLU A 122 1.68 2.61 -5.43
C GLU A 122 1.21 2.30 -3.99
N PRO A 123 1.70 1.22 -3.34
CA PRO A 123 1.34 0.92 -1.97
C PRO A 123 2.15 1.76 -0.98
N ASN A 124 1.61 1.98 0.24
CA ASN A 124 2.42 2.61 1.29
C ASN A 124 3.57 1.72 1.75
N GLY A 125 3.40 0.39 1.70
CA GLY A 125 4.46 -0.57 1.94
C GLY A 125 4.09 -1.97 1.47
N SER A 126 5.09 -2.78 1.16
CA SER A 126 4.90 -4.11 0.62
C SER A 126 6.03 -5.07 0.98
N LEU A 127 5.71 -6.37 1.10
CA LEU A 127 6.70 -7.44 1.30
C LEU A 127 6.68 -8.40 0.12
N THR A 128 7.85 -8.62 -0.46
CA THR A 128 8.11 -9.61 -1.50
C THR A 128 9.13 -10.61 -0.96
N PRO A 129 8.93 -11.94 -1.07
CA PRO A 129 9.98 -12.88 -0.71
C PRO A 129 11.25 -12.64 -1.54
N ASP A 130 12.42 -12.64 -0.92
CA ASP A 130 13.70 -12.41 -1.61
C ASP A 130 14.00 -13.46 -2.69
N ALA A 131 13.42 -14.65 -2.54
CA ALA A 131 13.55 -15.75 -3.50
C ALA A 131 12.55 -15.67 -4.68
N ALA A 132 11.68 -14.67 -4.71
CA ALA A 132 10.72 -14.48 -5.80
C ALA A 132 11.43 -13.92 -7.06
N ASP A 133 10.78 -14.07 -8.20
CA ASP A 133 11.23 -13.44 -9.44
C ASP A 133 11.22 -11.91 -9.31
N ILE A 134 12.11 -11.22 -10.01
CA ILE A 134 12.25 -9.75 -9.96
C ILE A 134 10.95 -8.99 -10.32
N ASP A 135 10.10 -9.61 -11.15
CA ASP A 135 8.83 -9.04 -11.62
C ASP A 135 7.62 -9.62 -10.85
N ALA A 136 7.85 -10.37 -9.77
CA ALA A 136 6.77 -10.94 -8.98
C ALA A 136 6.00 -9.84 -8.23
N PHE A 137 4.67 -10.01 -8.08
CA PHE A 137 3.92 -9.15 -7.19
C PHE A 137 4.33 -9.40 -5.73
N PRO A 138 4.32 -8.36 -4.88
CA PRO A 138 4.43 -8.55 -3.45
C PRO A 138 3.35 -9.47 -2.91
N ASN A 139 3.70 -10.29 -1.93
CA ASN A 139 2.72 -11.18 -1.28
C ASN A 139 1.86 -10.43 -0.25
N LEU A 140 2.40 -9.35 0.33
CA LEU A 140 1.72 -8.49 1.28
C LEU A 140 1.72 -7.03 0.81
N ILE A 141 0.57 -6.38 0.90
CA ILE A 141 0.40 -4.94 0.72
C ILE A 141 -0.15 -4.30 2.00
N VAL A 142 0.37 -3.13 2.35
CA VAL A 142 -0.14 -2.27 3.44
C VAL A 142 -0.48 -0.88 2.90
N GLU A 143 -1.70 -0.43 3.19
CA GLU A 143 -2.25 0.86 2.81
C GLU A 143 -2.76 1.61 4.04
N ILE A 144 -2.42 2.89 4.15
CA ILE A 144 -2.81 3.76 5.24
C ILE A 144 -3.64 4.92 4.67
N ALA A 145 -4.84 5.09 5.19
CA ALA A 145 -5.73 6.18 4.85
C ALA A 145 -5.82 7.18 6.01
N ASP A 146 -5.41 8.42 5.78
CA ASP A 146 -5.68 9.55 6.68
C ASP A 146 -6.84 10.41 6.16
N SER A 147 -6.66 11.12 5.04
CA SER A 147 -7.73 11.91 4.42
C SER A 147 -8.58 11.11 3.44
N GLN A 148 -8.04 10.02 2.86
CA GLN A 148 -8.75 9.16 1.91
C GLN A 148 -10.02 8.56 2.54
N SER A 149 -11.13 8.50 1.80
CA SER A 149 -12.36 7.87 2.29
C SER A 149 -12.16 6.36 2.52
N TRP A 150 -12.93 5.77 3.46
CA TRP A 150 -12.87 4.32 3.70
C TRP A 150 -13.18 3.52 2.44
N ASN A 151 -14.21 3.93 1.67
CA ASN A 151 -14.60 3.23 0.45
C ASN A 151 -13.51 3.27 -0.62
N ASN A 152 -12.76 4.37 -0.72
CA ASN A 152 -11.64 4.46 -1.68
C ASN A 152 -10.48 3.55 -1.26
N LEU A 153 -10.16 3.50 0.05
CA LEU A 153 -9.18 2.56 0.58
C LEU A 153 -9.58 1.11 0.30
N VAL A 154 -10.82 0.73 0.62
CA VAL A 154 -11.37 -0.60 0.35
C VAL A 154 -11.26 -0.94 -1.14
N ALA A 155 -11.70 -0.05 -2.02
CA ALA A 155 -11.62 -0.28 -3.46
C ALA A 155 -10.17 -0.45 -3.93
N LYS A 156 -9.21 0.27 -3.33
CA LYS A 156 -7.77 0.11 -3.61
C LYS A 156 -7.28 -1.30 -3.25
N LEU A 157 -7.65 -1.80 -2.07
CA LEU A 157 -7.30 -3.15 -1.62
C LEU A 157 -7.97 -4.23 -2.46
N GLU A 158 -9.22 -4.04 -2.87
CA GLU A 158 -9.91 -4.97 -3.76
C GLU A 158 -9.22 -5.08 -5.13
N ARG A 159 -8.61 -3.99 -5.62
CA ARG A 159 -7.77 -4.03 -6.83
C ARG A 159 -6.48 -4.81 -6.60
N TRP A 160 -5.82 -4.63 -5.45
CA TRP A 160 -4.67 -5.44 -5.06
C TRP A 160 -5.00 -6.93 -4.97
N MET A 161 -6.24 -7.29 -4.64
CA MET A 161 -6.68 -8.69 -4.58
C MET A 161 -7.31 -9.18 -5.90
N GLY A 162 -7.30 -8.35 -6.94
CA GLY A 162 -7.89 -8.64 -8.25
C GLY A 162 -7.22 -9.80 -8.98
N PRO A 163 -7.84 -10.32 -10.06
CA PRO A 163 -7.35 -11.49 -10.78
C PRO A 163 -6.04 -11.26 -11.55
N ASN A 164 -5.64 -10.01 -11.78
CA ASN A 164 -4.42 -9.66 -12.50
C ASN A 164 -3.18 -9.60 -11.59
N THR A 165 -3.33 -9.98 -10.32
CA THR A 165 -2.28 -9.88 -9.30
C THR A 165 -2.15 -11.20 -8.56
N THR A 166 -1.00 -11.44 -7.94
CA THR A 166 -0.76 -12.60 -7.07
C THR A 166 -0.61 -12.23 -5.60
N VAL A 167 -0.99 -11.01 -5.20
CA VAL A 167 -1.02 -10.58 -3.80
C VAL A 167 -1.89 -11.55 -3.00
N GLN A 168 -1.38 -11.95 -1.84
CA GLN A 168 -2.06 -12.89 -0.93
C GLN A 168 -2.74 -12.17 0.22
N VAL A 169 -2.17 -11.07 0.71
CA VAL A 169 -2.70 -10.32 1.83
C VAL A 169 -2.65 -8.82 1.54
N ALA A 170 -3.77 -8.13 1.74
CA ALA A 170 -3.84 -6.67 1.66
C ALA A 170 -4.44 -6.11 2.94
N ILE A 171 -3.69 -5.23 3.61
CA ILE A 171 -4.07 -4.61 4.89
C ILE A 171 -4.34 -3.12 4.65
N GLY A 172 -5.53 -2.66 4.99
CA GLY A 172 -5.89 -1.25 4.99
C GLY A 172 -6.13 -0.72 6.39
N VAL A 173 -5.55 0.43 6.74
CA VAL A 173 -5.75 1.07 8.03
C VAL A 173 -6.23 2.51 7.86
N LYS A 174 -7.39 2.83 8.43
CA LYS A 174 -7.91 4.18 8.58
C LYS A 174 -7.42 4.76 9.91
N VAL A 175 -6.62 5.82 9.87
CA VAL A 175 -5.93 6.34 11.07
C VAL A 175 -6.66 7.50 11.75
N ASN A 176 -7.51 8.21 11.01
CA ASN A 176 -8.17 9.41 11.51
C ASN A 176 -9.32 9.08 12.49
N ARG A 177 -9.49 9.93 13.50
CA ARG A 177 -10.62 9.84 14.44
C ARG A 177 -11.88 10.49 13.84
N PRO A 178 -13.09 10.06 14.24
CA PRO A 178 -13.39 8.98 15.19
C PRO A 178 -13.35 7.56 14.57
N ASN A 179 -13.14 7.45 13.26
CA ASN A 179 -13.41 6.23 12.49
C ASN A 179 -12.15 5.39 12.23
N ARG A 180 -11.44 4.98 13.29
CA ARG A 180 -10.30 4.07 13.12
C ARG A 180 -10.76 2.65 12.84
N ARG A 181 -10.37 2.16 11.68
CA ARG A 181 -10.73 0.84 11.16
C ARG A 181 -9.55 0.17 10.49
N ILE A 182 -9.51 -1.14 10.61
CA ILE A 182 -8.64 -1.99 9.83
C ILE A 182 -9.49 -2.90 8.95
N ILE A 183 -9.01 -3.16 7.74
CA ILE A 183 -9.51 -4.19 6.86
C ILE A 183 -8.33 -5.08 6.49
N LEU A 184 -8.54 -6.39 6.57
CA LEU A 184 -7.61 -7.39 6.09
C LEU A 184 -8.34 -8.20 5.01
N LEU A 185 -7.77 -8.20 3.82
CA LEU A 185 -8.18 -9.08 2.72
C LEU A 185 -7.12 -10.17 2.58
N GLN A 186 -7.54 -11.43 2.60
CA GLN A 186 -6.66 -12.59 2.44
C GLN A 186 -7.17 -13.47 1.31
N ARG A 187 -6.30 -13.85 0.38
CA ARG A 187 -6.61 -14.86 -0.63
C ARG A 187 -6.72 -16.23 0.04
N ASP A 188 -7.80 -16.93 -0.24
CA ASP A 188 -8.04 -18.30 0.22
C ASP A 188 -8.58 -19.13 -0.92
N GLY A 189 -7.70 -19.92 -1.54
CA GLY A 189 -7.97 -20.61 -2.79
C GLY A 189 -8.37 -19.64 -3.91
N GLN A 190 -9.58 -19.81 -4.43
CA GLN A 190 -10.15 -18.97 -5.49
C GLN A 190 -10.90 -17.73 -4.95
N GLY A 191 -11.03 -17.60 -3.63
CA GLY A 191 -11.77 -16.53 -2.97
C GLY A 191 -10.86 -15.53 -2.25
N VAL A 192 -11.50 -14.49 -1.71
CA VAL A 192 -10.87 -13.51 -0.81
C VAL A 192 -11.71 -13.41 0.46
N VAL A 193 -11.10 -13.72 1.60
CA VAL A 193 -11.69 -13.55 2.93
C VAL A 193 -11.48 -12.10 3.37
N ARG A 194 -12.55 -11.46 3.86
CA ARG A 194 -12.55 -10.08 4.33
C ARG A 194 -12.80 -10.03 5.83
N THR A 195 -11.91 -9.40 6.56
CA THR A 195 -12.06 -9.11 7.99
C THR A 195 -11.98 -7.61 8.21
N GLU A 196 -13.02 -7.01 8.80
CA GLU A 196 -13.04 -5.59 9.16
C GLU A 196 -13.26 -5.42 10.66
N VAL A 197 -12.48 -4.54 11.28
CA VAL A 197 -12.58 -4.27 12.71
C VAL A 197 -12.45 -2.77 12.96
N ASP A 198 -13.45 -2.19 13.64
CA ASP A 198 -13.33 -0.87 14.27
C ASP A 198 -12.45 -1.00 15.52
N PHE A 199 -11.43 -0.15 15.62
CA PHE A 199 -10.47 -0.18 16.74
C PHE A 199 -10.30 1.18 17.42
N ALA A 200 -11.18 2.13 17.14
CA ALA A 200 -11.13 3.48 17.70
C ALA A 200 -11.21 3.52 19.24
N VAL A 201 -11.94 2.59 19.85
CA VAL A 201 -12.20 2.52 21.31
C VAL A 201 -12.20 1.07 21.80
N GLY A 202 -12.15 0.87 23.13
CA GLY A 202 -12.25 -0.45 23.76
C GLY A 202 -11.02 -1.35 23.55
N ASP A 203 -11.20 -2.66 23.75
CA ASP A 203 -10.18 -3.69 23.55
C ASP A 203 -10.49 -4.48 22.27
N PRO A 204 -10.03 -4.00 21.10
CA PRO A 204 -10.34 -4.60 19.81
C PRO A 204 -9.72 -5.99 19.69
N VAL A 205 -10.48 -6.92 19.10
CA VAL A 205 -9.98 -8.27 18.80
C VAL A 205 -8.90 -8.17 17.72
N PRO A 206 -7.72 -8.79 17.91
CA PRO A 206 -6.67 -8.77 16.91
C PRO A 206 -7.12 -9.48 15.63
N THR A 207 -6.54 -9.09 14.50
CA THR A 207 -6.75 -9.75 13.20
C THR A 207 -5.49 -10.50 12.78
N SER A 208 -5.63 -11.54 11.98
CA SER A 208 -4.50 -12.36 11.54
C SER A 208 -4.71 -12.99 10.17
N PHE A 209 -3.62 -13.49 9.63
CA PHE A 209 -3.53 -14.29 8.40
C PHE A 209 -2.44 -15.37 8.59
N PRO A 210 -2.45 -16.47 7.83
CA PRO A 210 -1.49 -17.55 8.02
C PRO A 210 -0.12 -17.18 7.43
N LEU A 211 0.96 -17.61 8.09
CA LEU A 211 2.34 -17.34 7.69
C LEU A 211 2.64 -17.74 6.24
N ARG A 212 2.10 -18.88 5.77
CA ARG A 212 2.31 -19.36 4.40
C ARG A 212 1.92 -18.33 3.33
N ALA A 213 1.00 -17.41 3.62
CA ALA A 213 0.57 -16.39 2.68
C ALA A 213 1.74 -15.46 2.30
N LEU A 214 2.71 -15.25 3.19
CA LEU A 214 3.89 -14.42 2.92
C LEU A 214 4.86 -15.09 1.96
N TYR A 215 4.89 -16.43 1.87
CA TYR A 215 5.83 -17.20 1.04
C TYR A 215 5.16 -17.83 -0.18
N TYR A 216 4.00 -17.35 -0.58
CA TYR A 216 3.34 -17.84 -1.79
C TYR A 216 4.23 -17.70 -3.02
N GLY A 217 4.25 -18.74 -3.86
CA GLY A 217 5.06 -18.79 -5.08
C GLY A 217 6.52 -19.19 -4.88
N VAL A 218 7.00 -19.30 -3.62
CA VAL A 218 8.39 -19.70 -3.31
C VAL A 218 8.41 -20.85 -2.30
N ALA A 219 9.58 -21.47 -2.15
CA ALA A 219 9.78 -22.45 -1.09
C ALA A 219 9.81 -21.77 0.27
N LEU A 220 9.15 -22.38 1.25
CA LEU A 220 9.23 -21.93 2.63
C LEU A 220 10.64 -22.22 3.19
N PRO A 221 11.27 -21.30 3.93
CA PRO A 221 12.53 -21.58 4.62
C PRO A 221 12.42 -22.79 5.55
N ASP A 222 13.46 -23.62 5.61
CA ASP A 222 13.45 -24.86 6.42
C ASP A 222 13.09 -24.62 7.90
N ALA A 223 13.51 -23.49 8.46
CA ALA A 223 13.20 -23.11 9.84
C ALA A 223 11.70 -22.83 10.10
N LEU A 224 10.90 -22.68 9.05
CA LEU A 224 9.47 -22.40 9.12
C LEU A 224 8.60 -23.61 8.72
N VAL A 225 9.22 -24.74 8.38
CA VAL A 225 8.48 -25.99 8.10
C VAL A 225 7.70 -26.41 9.35
N GLY A 226 6.40 -26.63 9.21
CA GLY A 226 5.48 -26.89 10.33
C GLY A 226 4.84 -25.64 10.94
N HIS A 227 5.21 -24.44 10.48
CA HIS A 227 4.67 -23.15 10.90
C HIS A 227 3.82 -22.48 9.80
N GLU A 228 3.43 -23.21 8.76
CA GLU A 228 2.70 -22.68 7.60
C GLU A 228 1.37 -22.02 7.99
N ASP A 229 0.69 -22.62 8.95
CA ASP A 229 -0.62 -22.20 9.46
C ASP A 229 -0.54 -21.31 10.70
N ASP A 230 0.68 -20.99 11.18
CA ASP A 230 0.83 -20.13 12.34
C ASP A 230 0.28 -18.73 12.03
N PRO A 231 -0.55 -18.16 12.93
CA PRO A 231 -1.16 -16.87 12.71
C PRO A 231 -0.15 -15.73 12.87
N ILE A 232 -0.03 -14.90 11.84
CA ILE A 232 0.60 -13.59 11.92
C ILE A 232 -0.43 -12.60 12.47
N TRP A 233 -0.24 -12.16 13.72
CA TRP A 233 -1.19 -11.29 14.40
C TRP A 233 -0.90 -9.81 14.19
N ILE A 234 -1.97 -9.03 14.04
CA ILE A 234 -1.96 -7.57 14.14
C ILE A 234 -2.71 -7.17 15.41
N ASP A 235 -1.97 -6.79 16.45
CA ASP A 235 -2.52 -6.28 17.70
C ASP A 235 -3.08 -4.87 17.49
N LEU A 236 -4.41 -4.76 17.56
CA LEU A 236 -5.12 -3.51 17.28
C LEU A 236 -5.06 -2.50 18.44
N ALA A 237 -4.85 -2.95 19.69
CA ALA A 237 -4.62 -2.06 20.82
C ALA A 237 -3.23 -1.42 20.72
N TRP A 238 -2.21 -2.20 20.36
CA TRP A 238 -0.87 -1.70 20.07
C TRP A 238 -0.86 -0.77 18.84
N LEU A 239 -1.56 -1.14 17.77
CA LEU A 239 -1.66 -0.32 16.56
C LEU A 239 -2.29 1.04 16.87
N ARG A 240 -3.38 1.05 17.64
CA ARG A 240 -4.00 2.29 18.14
C ARG A 240 -3.00 3.15 18.89
N GLY A 241 -2.27 2.57 19.85
CA GLY A 241 -1.26 3.27 20.63
C GLY A 241 -0.09 3.79 19.79
N THR A 242 0.22 3.14 18.68
CA THR A 242 1.21 3.61 17.69
C THR A 242 0.70 4.84 16.95
N ILE A 243 -0.53 4.79 16.43
CA ILE A 243 -1.16 5.90 15.71
C ILE A 243 -1.33 7.12 16.63
N ASP A 244 -1.72 6.92 17.89
CA ASP A 244 -1.94 8.00 18.86
C ASP A 244 -0.69 8.84 19.19
N ARG A 245 0.51 8.35 18.86
CA ARG A 245 1.76 9.11 19.01
C ARG A 245 1.95 10.16 17.91
N PHE A 246 1.11 10.15 16.88
CA PHE A 246 1.22 11.00 15.69
C PHE A 246 -0.15 11.61 15.33
N PRO A 247 -0.65 12.56 16.15
CA PRO A 247 -1.95 13.19 15.94
C PRO A 247 -2.01 14.07 14.68
#